data_AF-A0A960IT33-F1
#
_entry.id   AF-A0A960IT33-F1
#
_cell.length_a   1.000
_cell.length_b   1.000
_cell.length_c   1.000
_cell.angle_alpha   90.00
_cell.angle_beta   90.00
_cell.angle_gamma   90.00
#
_symmetry.space_group_name_H-M   'P 1'
#
loop_
_entity.id
_entity.type
_entity.pdbx_description
1 polymer ?
#
loop_
_entity_poly.entity_id
_entity_poly.type
_entity_poly.pdbx_seq_one_letter_code
_entity_poly.pdbx_strand_id
1 'polypeptide(L)' 'MTAHPNLDRQLAGSRDRLRRAALALAWATVAWNIVEAVVAVAAGQAAGSVALVSFGLDSTIEV' A
#
# COMPACT_ATOMS: atom_id res chain seq x y z
N MET A 1 15.53 26.58 -32.35
CA MET A 1 15.14 26.26 -30.96
C MET A 1 13.74 25.65 -30.98
N THR A 2 13.62 24.39 -31.40
CA THR A 2 12.34 23.68 -31.55
C THR A 2 12.19 22.70 -30.40
N ALA A 3 11.27 22.98 -29.47
CA ALA A 3 10.83 21.96 -28.53
C ALA A 3 10.27 20.76 -29.31
N HIS A 4 10.61 19.53 -28.92
CA HIS A 4 10.11 18.30 -29.55
C HIS A 4 8.84 17.84 -28.80
N PRO A 5 7.62 18.26 -29.23
CA PRO A 5 6.37 18.05 -28.48
C PRO A 5 5.97 16.58 -28.29
N ASN A 6 6.66 15.65 -28.96
CA ASN A 6 6.41 14.22 -28.86
C ASN A 6 7.04 13.61 -27.61
N LEU A 7 8.19 14.13 -27.16
CA LEU A 7 8.89 13.67 -25.96
C LEU A 7 8.08 14.00 -24.70
N ASP A 8 7.54 15.21 -24.61
CA ASP A 8 6.70 15.65 -23.49
C ASP A 8 5.44 14.78 -23.36
N ARG A 9 4.81 14.45 -24.49
CA ARG A 9 3.65 13.55 -24.54
C ARG A 9 4.01 12.11 -24.14
N GLN A 10 5.17 11.61 -24.56
CA GLN A 10 5.68 10.29 -24.16
C GLN A 10 6.00 10.24 -22.66
N LEU A 11 6.63 11.28 -22.11
CA LEU A 11 6.93 11.40 -20.68
C LEU A 11 5.63 11.50 -19.86
N ALA A 12 4.65 12.28 -20.31
CA ALA A 12 3.33 12.36 -19.68
C ALA A 12 2.63 10.98 -19.67
N GLY A 13 2.60 10.27 -20.81
CA GLY A 13 2.02 8.93 -20.90
C GLY A 13 2.73 7.88 -20.02
N SER A 14 4.06 7.95 -19.91
CA SER A 14 4.86 7.10 -19.02
C SER A 14 4.60 7.41 -17.54
N ARG A 15 4.52 8.70 -17.17
CA ARG A 15 4.20 9.15 -15.80
C ARG A 15 2.84 8.65 -15.35
N ASP A 16 1.82 8.71 -16.22
CA ASP A 16 0.49 8.21 -15.90
C ASP A 16 0.45 6.69 -15.69
N ARG A 17 1.22 5.92 -16.47
CA ARG A 17 1.36 4.47 -16.26
C ARG A 17 2.03 4.16 -14.93
N LEU A 18 3.16 4.81 -14.64
CA LEU A 18 3.89 4.61 -13.38
C LEU A 18 3.05 5.03 -12.17
N ARG A 19 2.30 6.13 -12.26
CA ARG A 19 1.37 6.56 -11.20
C ARG A 19 0.31 5.51 -10.93
N ARG A 20 -0.31 4.93 -11.96
CA ARG A 20 -1.31 3.86 -11.78
C ARG A 20 -0.69 2.62 -11.13
N ALA A 21 0.51 2.23 -11.54
CA ALA A 21 1.22 1.11 -10.95
C ALA A 21 1.58 1.37 -9.47
N ALA A 22 2.09 2.56 -9.16
CA ALA A 22 2.41 2.97 -7.79
C ALA A 22 1.16 2.96 -6.89
N LEU A 23 0.03 3.46 -7.38
CA LEU A 23 -1.24 3.41 -6.65
C LEU A 23 -1.72 1.96 -6.45
N ALA A 24 -1.58 1.10 -7.46
CA ALA A 24 -1.95 -0.31 -7.33
C ALA A 24 -1.10 -1.02 -6.27
N LEU A 25 0.22 -0.75 -6.24
CA LEU A 25 1.12 -1.28 -5.22
C LEU A 25 0.78 -0.73 -3.83
N ALA A 26 0.54 0.57 -3.70
CA ALA A 26 0.14 1.16 -2.43
C ALA A 26 -1.15 0.53 -1.89
N TRP A 27 -2.16 0.34 -2.73
CA TRP A 27 -3.39 -0.36 -2.34
C TRP A 27 -3.16 -1.82 -1.98
N ALA A 28 -2.24 -2.51 -2.66
CA ALA A 28 -1.86 -3.87 -2.30
C ALA A 28 -1.21 -3.94 -0.90
N THR A 29 -0.33 -2.99 -0.58
CA THR A 29 0.29 -2.87 0.75
C THR A 29 -0.74 -2.61 1.83
N VAL A 30 -1.62 -1.62 1.63
CA VAL A 30 -2.74 -1.33 2.56
C VAL A 30 -3.58 -2.58 2.80
N ALA A 31 -3.95 -3.30 1.74
CA ALA A 31 -4.76 -4.50 1.85
C ALA A 31 -4.05 -5.60 2.64
N TRP A 32 -2.74 -5.78 2.43
CA TRP A 32 -1.94 -6.74 3.18
C TRP A 32 -1.91 -6.41 4.68
N ASN A 33 -1.65 -5.15 5.02
CA ASN A 33 -1.59 -4.71 6.41
C ASN A 33 -2.93 -4.87 7.15
N ILE A 34 -4.06 -4.70 6.44
CA ILE A 34 -5.39 -5.00 6.99
C ILE A 34 -5.56 -6.50 7.25
N VAL A 35 -5.10 -7.36 6.35
CA VAL A 35 -5.16 -8.82 6.54
C VAL A 35 -4.35 -9.23 7.77
N GLU A 36 -3.14 -8.71 7.92
CA GLU A 36 -2.31 -8.94 9.10
C GLU A 36 -2.99 -8.48 10.38
N ALA A 37 -3.58 -7.28 10.39
CA ALA A 37 -4.33 -6.75 11.52
C ALA A 37 -5.46 -7.68 11.96
N VAL A 38 -6.28 -8.14 11.00
CA VAL A 38 -7.40 -9.05 11.26
C VAL A 38 -6.91 -10.37 11.83
N VAL A 39 -5.87 -10.95 11.25
CA VAL A 39 -5.29 -12.23 11.70
C VAL A 39 -4.68 -12.09 13.09
N ALA A 40 -3.92 -11.04 13.35
CA ALA A 40 -3.26 -10.78 14.62
C ALA A 40 -4.27 -10.51 15.74
N VAL A 41 -5.32 -9.73 15.50
CA VAL A 41 -6.39 -9.50 16.48
C VAL A 41 -7.14 -10.80 16.78
N ALA A 42 -7.54 -11.56 15.76
CA ALA A 42 -8.25 -12.83 15.96
C ALA A 42 -7.39 -13.84 16.75
N ALA A 43 -6.11 -13.99 16.38
CA ALA A 43 -5.17 -14.86 17.08
C ALA A 43 -4.87 -14.36 18.50
N GLY A 44 -4.73 -13.04 18.69
CA GLY A 44 -4.48 -12.42 19.99
C GLY A 44 -5.63 -12.65 20.96
N GLN A 45 -6.88 -12.53 20.49
CA GLN A 45 -8.07 -12.84 21.27
C GLN A 45 -8.13 -14.33 21.63
N ALA A 46 -7.85 -15.22 20.67
CA ALA A 46 -7.84 -16.67 20.90
C ALA A 46 -6.75 -17.10 21.90
N ALA A 47 -5.60 -16.41 21.90
CA ALA A 47 -4.47 -16.69 22.79
C ALA A 47 -4.52 -15.92 24.12
N GLY A 48 -5.46 -14.98 24.29
CA GLY A 48 -5.47 -14.05 25.44
C GLY A 48 -4.25 -13.12 25.49
N SER A 49 -3.64 -12.80 24.35
CA SER A 49 -2.40 -12.03 24.24
C SER A 49 -2.66 -10.58 23.84
N VAL A 50 -2.52 -9.67 24.81
CA VAL A 50 -2.60 -8.22 24.56
C VAL A 50 -1.53 -7.75 23.58
N ALA A 51 -0.31 -8.32 23.66
CA ALA A 51 0.77 -7.96 22.76
C ALA A 51 0.43 -8.23 21.29
N LEU A 52 -0.21 -9.38 21.02
CA LEU A 52 -0.56 -9.76 19.65
C LEU A 52 -1.73 -8.93 19.10
N VAL A 53 -2.70 -8.57 19.95
CA VAL A 53 -3.77 -7.63 19.59
C VAL A 53 -3.19 -6.25 19.27
N SER A 54 -2.32 -5.71 20.13
CA SER A 54 -1.70 -4.40 19.91
C SER A 54 -0.79 -4.38 18.67
N PHE A 55 -0.06 -5.47 18.41
CA PHE A 55 0.71 -5.64 17.18
C PHE A 55 -0.18 -5.56 15.93
N GLY A 56 -1.34 -6.24 15.95
CA GLY A 56 -2.30 -6.16 14.85
C GLY A 56 -2.93 -4.78 14.67
N LEU A 57 -3.11 -4.01 15.74
CA LEU A 57 -3.61 -2.64 15.64
C LEU A 57 -2.55 -1.70 15.05
N ASP A 58 -1.30 -1.86 15.44
CA ASP A 58 -0.19 -1.05 14.94
C ASP A 58 0.02 -1.23 13.43
N SER A 59 -0.12 -2.47 12.93
CA SER A 59 0.04 -2.77 11.50
C SER A 59 -0.96 -2.01 10.62
N THR A 60 -2.10 -1.56 11.13
CA THR A 60 -3.09 -0.79 10.34
C THR A 60 -2.62 0.60 9.93
N ILE A 61 -1.63 1.16 10.64
CA ILE A 61 -1.07 2.50 10.39
C ILE A 61 0.20 2.39 9.54
N GLU A 62 0.83 1.22 9.53
CA GLU A 62 2.00 0.94 8.72
C GLU A 62 1.62 1.01 7.23
N VAL A 63 2.20 1.96 6.48
CA VAL A 63 2.08 2.10 5.02
C VAL A 63 3.19 2.96 4.44
#